data_AF-A0A553AF11-F1
#
_entry.id   AF-A0A553AF11-F1
#
_cell.length_a   1.000
_cell.length_b   1.000
_cell.length_c   1.000
_cell.angle_alpha   90.00
_cell.angle_beta   90.00
_cell.angle_gamma   90.00
#
_symmetry.space_group_name_H-M   'P 1'
#
loop_
_entity.id
_entity.type
_entity.pdbx_description
1 polymer ?
#
loop_
_entity_poly.entity_id
_entity_poly.type
_entity_poly.pdbx_seq_one_letter_code
_entity_poly.pdbx_strand_id
1 'polypeptide(L)'
;MIKLKKMFTAVMLAAVVLVVGCDNNDAPAPTTPTITAQSPSSNATNVALNKVISFTFSEPMNPSTINTTTFMVKQGTTTVLGTVAYAGTTATFTPSVALTAGTIYTATITTGVKSAAGVSLAANTTWNFTTGINAQGLAAVDLGAAGNYVILAKTAINNNPTSAITGDLGLSPAATSYITGLSLTNATGYATSAQVTGKIYAADMVSPTSTNLTTAVNNMITAYNDAAGRPSPDFSELGTGNIGGKTLTEGLYKWTNTVTAPTNLIISGSATDVWIFQIAGDLTVSSGVKITLSGGAQAKNIFWQVAGTVSIGTTAQFKGVILSKTGVTLASKATLSGRALAQTAVILDANIVTKP
;
A
#
# COMPACT_ATOMS: atom_id res chain seq x y z
N MET A 1 56.30 -79.16 -52.67
CA MET A 1 57.35 -78.20 -53.08
C MET A 1 57.05 -76.84 -52.49
N ILE A 2 58.10 -76.18 -51.96
CA ILE A 2 58.22 -74.74 -51.68
C ILE A 2 57.66 -74.21 -50.33
N LYS A 3 58.63 -73.83 -49.46
CA LYS A 3 58.55 -72.89 -48.32
C LYS A 3 58.33 -71.46 -48.82
N LEU A 4 57.64 -70.56 -48.08
CA LEU A 4 58.18 -69.21 -47.75
C LEU A 4 57.34 -68.33 -46.78
N LYS A 5 58.03 -67.88 -45.71
CA LYS A 5 58.07 -66.56 -45.01
C LYS A 5 56.80 -65.78 -44.56
N LYS A 6 56.81 -65.53 -43.24
CA LYS A 6 56.47 -64.31 -42.45
C LYS A 6 56.19 -63.00 -43.21
N MET A 7 55.16 -62.21 -42.78
CA MET A 7 55.29 -60.95 -42.01
C MET A 7 53.93 -60.27 -41.71
N PHE A 8 53.90 -59.55 -40.58
CA PHE A 8 52.90 -58.63 -39.98
C PHE A 8 51.94 -57.85 -40.92
N THR A 9 50.72 -57.52 -40.46
CA THR A 9 50.19 -56.15 -40.16
C THR A 9 48.73 -56.23 -39.61
N ALA A 10 48.32 -55.24 -38.80
CA ALA A 10 47.18 -55.16 -37.90
C ALA A 10 45.79 -54.79 -38.51
N VAL A 11 44.79 -54.63 -37.62
CA VAL A 11 43.46 -53.97 -37.77
C VAL A 11 42.34 -54.93 -38.22
N MET A 12 41.12 -55.06 -37.66
CA MET A 12 40.27 -54.24 -36.77
C MET A 12 39.36 -55.17 -35.93
N LEU A 13 39.14 -54.86 -34.66
CA LEU A 13 38.17 -55.53 -33.78
C LEU A 13 36.83 -54.79 -33.88
N ALA A 14 35.78 -55.43 -34.40
CA ALA A 14 34.43 -54.88 -34.38
C ALA A 14 33.78 -55.18 -33.02
N ALA A 15 33.86 -54.22 -32.09
CA ALA A 15 33.06 -54.21 -30.88
C ALA A 15 31.70 -53.58 -31.20
N VAL A 16 30.63 -54.36 -31.07
CA VAL A 16 29.26 -53.84 -31.06
C VAL A 16 29.07 -53.08 -29.75
N VAL A 17 29.12 -51.75 -29.83
CA VAL A 17 28.82 -50.86 -28.72
C VAL A 17 27.29 -50.74 -28.62
N LEU A 18 26.71 -51.32 -27.57
CA LEU A 18 25.37 -50.96 -27.10
C LEU A 18 25.46 -49.56 -26.49
N VAL A 19 25.05 -48.55 -27.25
CA VAL A 19 24.86 -47.19 -26.72
C VAL A 19 23.57 -47.21 -25.90
N VAL A 20 23.70 -47.32 -24.58
CA VAL A 20 22.64 -46.88 -23.66
C VAL A 20 22.60 -45.37 -23.79
N GLY A 21 21.61 -44.85 -24.51
CA GLY A 21 21.31 -43.43 -24.52
C GLY A 21 20.83 -43.02 -23.13
N CYS A 22 21.71 -42.37 -22.35
CA CYS A 22 21.27 -41.55 -21.24
C CYS A 22 20.68 -40.26 -21.83
N ASP A 23 19.37 -40.20 -21.96
CA ASP A 23 18.67 -38.94 -22.24
C ASP A 23 18.89 -38.00 -21.04
N ASN A 24 19.73 -36.99 -21.21
CA ASN A 24 19.95 -35.91 -20.25
C ASN A 24 18.79 -34.88 -20.24
N ASN A 25 17.56 -35.32 -20.50
CA ASN A 25 16.35 -34.50 -20.47
C ASN A 25 15.64 -34.59 -19.11
N ASP A 26 16.39 -34.68 -18.02
CA ASP A 26 15.82 -34.62 -16.68
C ASP A 26 15.53 -33.14 -16.36
N ALA A 27 14.41 -32.65 -16.87
CA ALA A 27 13.86 -31.37 -16.44
C ALA A 27 13.75 -31.41 -14.91
N PRO A 28 14.17 -30.35 -14.19
CA PRO A 28 14.13 -30.36 -12.74
C PRO A 28 12.73 -30.72 -12.27
N ALA A 29 12.64 -31.65 -11.30
CA ALA A 29 11.37 -32.13 -10.79
C ALA A 29 10.48 -30.94 -10.39
N PRO A 30 9.19 -30.92 -10.79
CA PRO A 30 8.33 -29.80 -10.52
C PRO A 30 8.16 -29.61 -9.00
N THR A 31 8.19 -28.35 -8.56
CA THR A 31 8.07 -27.99 -7.15
C THR A 31 6.64 -28.18 -6.65
N THR A 32 6.51 -28.47 -5.36
CA THR A 32 5.19 -28.49 -4.70
C THR A 32 4.78 -27.06 -4.35
N PRO A 33 3.64 -26.57 -4.86
CA PRO A 33 3.17 -25.23 -4.54
C PRO A 33 2.81 -25.10 -3.06
N THR A 34 3.08 -23.93 -2.47
CA THR A 34 2.75 -23.61 -1.07
C THR A 34 1.98 -22.30 -0.98
N ILE A 35 1.27 -22.08 0.13
CA ILE A 35 0.65 -20.79 0.44
C ILE A 35 1.67 -19.91 1.15
N THR A 36 1.99 -18.77 0.56
CA THR A 36 2.96 -17.80 1.11
C THR A 36 2.28 -16.67 1.88
N ALA A 37 1.02 -16.37 1.58
CA ALA A 37 0.22 -15.39 2.31
C ALA A 37 -1.28 -15.67 2.18
N GLN A 38 -2.06 -15.16 3.14
CA GLN A 38 -3.51 -15.20 3.13
C GLN A 38 -4.09 -13.89 3.69
N SER A 39 -5.29 -13.52 3.25
CA SER A 39 -6.03 -12.38 3.77
C SER A 39 -7.52 -12.73 3.88
N PRO A 40 -8.20 -12.46 5.00
CA PRO A 40 -7.67 -11.96 6.27
C PRO A 40 -6.59 -12.87 6.88
N SER A 41 -5.83 -12.35 7.84
CA SER A 41 -4.88 -13.15 8.61
C SER A 41 -5.60 -14.21 9.46
N SER A 42 -4.87 -15.25 9.87
CA SER A 42 -5.44 -16.31 10.72
C SER A 42 -5.95 -15.74 12.04
N ASN A 43 -7.20 -16.05 12.39
CA ASN A 43 -7.92 -15.55 13.55
C ASN A 43 -8.09 -14.02 13.59
N ALA A 44 -8.03 -13.34 12.43
CA ALA A 44 -8.33 -11.91 12.36
C ALA A 44 -9.72 -11.63 12.94
N THR A 45 -9.84 -10.53 13.69
CA THR A 45 -11.13 -10.03 14.21
C THR A 45 -11.44 -8.70 13.55
N ASN A 46 -12.69 -8.23 13.65
CA ASN A 46 -13.16 -6.99 13.04
C ASN A 46 -12.98 -6.93 11.51
N VAL A 47 -13.04 -8.09 10.83
CA VAL A 47 -12.95 -8.14 9.38
C VAL A 47 -14.16 -7.44 8.74
N ALA A 48 -13.91 -6.61 7.73
CA ALA A 48 -14.96 -5.91 6.98
C ALA A 48 -15.98 -6.89 6.37
N LEU A 49 -17.26 -6.52 6.37
CA LEU A 49 -18.31 -7.41 5.84
C LEU A 49 -18.20 -7.62 4.32
N ASN A 50 -17.60 -6.67 3.60
CA ASN A 50 -17.34 -6.76 2.16
C ASN A 50 -15.93 -7.28 1.84
N LYS A 51 -15.21 -7.87 2.81
CA LYS A 51 -13.81 -8.27 2.61
C LYS A 51 -13.66 -9.27 1.47
N VAL A 52 -12.74 -8.98 0.55
CA VAL A 52 -12.24 -9.95 -0.42
C VAL A 52 -11.24 -10.86 0.29
N ILE A 53 -11.45 -12.17 0.18
CA ILE A 53 -10.64 -13.19 0.85
C ILE A 53 -9.64 -13.72 -0.17
N SER A 54 -8.37 -13.94 0.21
CA SER A 54 -7.33 -14.28 -0.74
C SER A 54 -6.31 -15.30 -0.22
N PHE A 55 -5.78 -16.09 -1.13
CA PHE A 55 -4.59 -16.93 -0.97
C PHE A 55 -3.52 -16.50 -1.99
N THR A 56 -2.26 -16.40 -1.56
CA THR A 56 -1.10 -16.20 -2.46
C THR A 56 -0.25 -17.46 -2.46
N PHE A 57 0.10 -17.94 -3.66
CA PHE A 57 0.90 -19.14 -3.87
C PHE A 57 2.39 -18.80 -4.07
N SER A 58 3.26 -19.78 -3.82
CA SER A 58 4.72 -19.67 -4.05
C SER A 58 5.11 -19.63 -5.53
N GLU A 59 4.22 -20.07 -6.42
CA GLU A 59 4.45 -20.16 -7.86
C GLU A 59 3.15 -19.94 -8.65
N PRO A 60 3.22 -19.69 -9.97
CA PRO A 60 2.05 -19.65 -10.84
C PRO A 60 1.29 -20.98 -10.86
N MET A 61 -0.03 -20.89 -10.70
CA MET A 61 -0.96 -22.01 -10.62
C MET A 61 -1.76 -22.16 -11.91
N ASN A 62 -2.35 -23.32 -12.13
CA ASN A 62 -3.29 -23.53 -13.22
C ASN A 62 -4.63 -22.85 -12.88
N PRO A 63 -5.02 -21.78 -13.60
CA PRO A 63 -6.23 -21.02 -13.29
C PRO A 63 -7.50 -21.85 -13.38
N SER A 64 -7.56 -22.88 -14.25
CA SER A 64 -8.76 -23.71 -14.41
C SER A 64 -9.07 -24.58 -13.18
N THR A 65 -8.07 -24.77 -12.30
CA THR A 65 -8.21 -25.54 -11.06
C THR A 65 -8.59 -24.69 -9.85
N ILE A 66 -8.63 -23.36 -10.01
CA ILE A 66 -8.96 -22.40 -8.96
C ILE A 66 -10.36 -21.88 -9.23
N ASN A 67 -11.33 -22.44 -8.52
CA ASN A 67 -12.75 -22.10 -8.69
C ASN A 67 -13.49 -22.26 -7.35
N THR A 68 -14.81 -22.06 -7.35
CA THR A 68 -15.64 -22.07 -6.13
C THR A 68 -15.75 -23.43 -5.44
N THR A 69 -15.27 -24.51 -6.06
CA THR A 69 -15.21 -25.85 -5.43
C THR A 69 -13.88 -26.09 -4.73
N THR A 70 -12.81 -25.42 -5.18
CA THR A 70 -11.45 -25.58 -4.64
C THR A 70 -11.04 -24.45 -3.71
N PHE A 71 -11.64 -23.26 -3.84
CA PHE A 71 -11.55 -22.14 -2.91
C PHE A 71 -12.95 -21.84 -2.35
N MET A 72 -13.14 -22.18 -1.07
CA MET A 72 -14.43 -22.08 -0.38
C MET A 72 -14.35 -21.14 0.83
N VAL A 73 -15.48 -20.51 1.13
CA VAL A 73 -15.68 -19.76 2.37
C VAL A 73 -16.99 -20.23 3.00
N LYS A 74 -16.97 -20.54 4.31
CA LYS A 74 -18.12 -21.08 5.04
C LYS A 74 -18.40 -20.32 6.33
N GLN A 75 -19.68 -20.22 6.69
CA GLN A 75 -20.16 -19.87 8.03
C GLN A 75 -20.61 -21.16 8.72
N GLY A 76 -19.74 -21.73 9.56
CA GLY A 76 -19.97 -23.08 10.08
C GLY A 76 -20.10 -24.10 8.95
N THR A 77 -21.27 -24.71 8.79
CA THR A 77 -21.55 -25.66 7.70
C THR A 77 -22.08 -25.00 6.43
N THR A 78 -22.53 -23.75 6.50
CA THR A 78 -23.18 -23.03 5.39
C THR A 78 -22.15 -22.43 4.45
N THR A 79 -22.25 -22.72 3.16
CA THR A 79 -21.37 -22.13 2.14
C THR A 79 -21.76 -20.67 1.87
N VAL A 80 -20.77 -19.79 1.87
CA VAL A 80 -20.91 -18.40 1.40
C VAL A 80 -20.86 -18.41 -0.11
N LEU A 81 -21.84 -17.78 -0.76
CA LEU A 81 -21.84 -17.61 -2.22
C LEU A 81 -20.90 -16.47 -2.61
N GLY A 82 -20.10 -16.67 -3.65
CA GLY A 82 -19.17 -15.68 -4.16
C GLY A 82 -18.52 -16.11 -5.46
N THR A 83 -17.70 -15.22 -6.02
CA THR A 83 -16.94 -15.46 -7.24
C THR A 83 -15.48 -15.68 -6.92
N VAL A 84 -14.85 -16.63 -7.59
CA VAL A 84 -13.41 -16.87 -7.49
C VAL A 84 -12.70 -16.33 -8.73
N ALA A 85 -11.62 -15.58 -8.52
CA ALA A 85 -10.75 -15.09 -9.58
C ALA A 85 -9.28 -15.40 -9.25
N TYR A 86 -8.44 -15.51 -10.29
CA TYR A 86 -7.02 -15.80 -10.16
C TYR A 86 -6.20 -14.90 -11.09
N ALA A 87 -5.17 -14.25 -10.54
CA ALA A 87 -4.25 -13.40 -11.31
C ALA A 87 -2.85 -13.42 -10.70
N GLY A 88 -1.82 -13.50 -11.55
CA GLY A 88 -0.42 -13.63 -11.11
C GLY A 88 -0.20 -14.91 -10.30
N THR A 89 -0.02 -14.78 -8.99
CA THR A 89 0.06 -15.90 -8.04
C THR A 89 -1.00 -15.83 -6.94
N THR A 90 -2.07 -15.05 -7.14
CA THR A 90 -3.07 -14.79 -6.09
C THR A 90 -4.46 -15.23 -6.54
N ALA A 91 -5.09 -16.09 -5.73
CA ALA A 91 -6.51 -16.40 -5.84
C ALA A 91 -7.32 -15.51 -4.89
N THR A 92 -8.46 -15.03 -5.36
CA THR A 92 -9.38 -14.18 -4.59
C THR A 92 -10.78 -14.77 -4.62
N PHE A 93 -11.49 -14.66 -3.50
CA PHE A 93 -12.90 -14.98 -3.33
C PHE A 93 -13.62 -13.70 -2.93
N THR A 94 -14.59 -13.28 -3.75
CA THR A 94 -15.42 -12.10 -3.48
C THR A 94 -16.83 -12.58 -3.10
N PRO A 95 -17.26 -12.38 -1.83
CA PRO A 95 -18.62 -12.69 -1.42
C PRO A 95 -19.65 -11.95 -2.30
N SER A 96 -20.69 -12.67 -2.74
CA SER A 96 -21.78 -12.11 -3.56
C SER A 96 -22.72 -11.19 -2.76
N VAL A 97 -22.76 -11.39 -1.45
CA VAL A 97 -23.45 -10.56 -0.47
C VAL A 97 -22.46 -10.28 0.65
N ALA A 98 -22.58 -9.11 1.28
CA ALA A 98 -21.80 -8.77 2.47
C ALA A 98 -21.93 -9.88 3.52
N LEU A 99 -20.80 -10.27 4.09
CA LEU A 99 -20.71 -11.23 5.18
C LEU A 99 -21.53 -10.73 6.37
N THR A 100 -22.07 -11.66 7.16
CA THR A 100 -22.84 -11.33 8.36
C THR A 100 -21.92 -10.73 9.42
N ALA A 101 -22.42 -9.73 10.14
CA ALA A 101 -21.68 -9.07 11.22
C ALA A 101 -21.37 -10.01 12.40
N GLY A 102 -20.25 -9.78 13.09
CA GLY A 102 -19.88 -10.48 14.32
C GLY A 102 -19.76 -12.00 14.18
N THR A 103 -19.46 -12.50 12.99
CA THR A 103 -19.60 -13.90 12.61
C THR A 103 -18.25 -14.51 12.25
N ILE A 104 -18.02 -15.76 12.69
CA ILE A 104 -16.83 -16.54 12.32
C ILE A 104 -17.04 -17.17 10.95
N TYR A 105 -16.09 -16.94 10.07
CA TYR A 105 -15.99 -17.57 8.75
C TYR A 105 -14.73 -18.41 8.65
N THR A 106 -14.82 -19.51 7.91
CA THR A 106 -13.71 -20.41 7.60
C THR A 106 -13.43 -20.34 6.11
N ALA A 107 -12.21 -19.95 5.73
CA ALA A 107 -11.73 -20.01 4.35
C ALA A 107 -10.92 -21.29 4.15
N THR A 108 -11.11 -21.95 3.01
CA THR A 108 -10.43 -23.21 2.66
C THR A 108 -9.97 -23.19 1.21
N ILE A 109 -8.70 -23.53 0.98
CA ILE A 109 -8.17 -23.92 -0.33
C ILE A 109 -7.83 -25.42 -0.28
N THR A 110 -8.25 -26.16 -1.29
CA THR A 110 -8.12 -27.63 -1.31
C THR A 110 -6.92 -28.10 -2.12
N THR A 111 -6.52 -29.35 -1.93
CA THR A 111 -5.55 -30.05 -2.78
C THR A 111 -6.00 -30.23 -4.23
N GLY A 112 -7.24 -29.88 -4.59
CA GLY A 112 -7.71 -29.85 -5.98
C GLY A 112 -7.03 -28.77 -6.82
N VAL A 113 -6.42 -27.75 -6.19
CA VAL A 113 -5.66 -26.71 -6.88
C VAL A 113 -4.27 -27.23 -7.29
N LYS A 114 -3.88 -26.97 -8.54
CA LYS A 114 -2.64 -27.48 -9.13
C LYS A 114 -1.77 -26.38 -9.71
N SER A 115 -0.46 -26.57 -9.69
CA SER A 115 0.51 -25.73 -10.41
C SER A 115 0.31 -25.86 -11.93
N ALA A 116 0.96 -24.99 -12.71
CA ALA A 116 0.98 -25.11 -14.18
C ALA A 116 1.56 -26.47 -14.64
N ALA A 117 2.45 -27.08 -13.84
CA ALA A 117 3.02 -28.41 -14.07
C ALA A 117 2.12 -29.57 -13.59
N GLY A 118 0.93 -29.29 -13.05
CA GLY A 118 -0.03 -30.30 -12.61
C GLY A 118 0.20 -30.85 -11.19
N VAL A 119 1.15 -30.30 -10.43
CA VAL A 119 1.43 -30.70 -9.04
C VAL A 119 0.40 -30.06 -8.11
N SER A 120 -0.19 -30.85 -7.21
CA SER A 120 -1.22 -30.39 -6.27
C SER A 120 -0.61 -29.77 -5.01
N LEU A 121 -1.38 -28.97 -4.27
CA LEU A 121 -1.01 -28.60 -2.90
C LEU A 121 -0.80 -29.86 -2.04
N ALA A 122 0.14 -29.81 -1.10
CA ALA A 122 0.43 -30.94 -0.21
C ALA A 122 -0.74 -31.29 0.74
N ALA A 123 -1.50 -30.29 1.16
CA ALA A 123 -2.65 -30.44 2.05
C ALA A 123 -3.67 -29.31 1.83
N ASN A 124 -4.91 -29.54 2.25
CA ASN A 124 -5.90 -28.47 2.35
C ASN A 124 -5.39 -27.43 3.35
N THR A 125 -5.46 -26.15 3.00
CA THR A 125 -5.17 -25.06 3.94
C THR A 125 -6.49 -24.42 4.35
N THR A 126 -6.70 -24.29 5.65
CA THR A 126 -7.91 -23.71 6.21
C THR A 126 -7.58 -22.75 7.34
N TRP A 127 -8.30 -21.63 7.42
CA TRP A 127 -8.17 -20.70 8.55
C TRP A 127 -9.51 -20.02 8.85
N ASN A 128 -9.63 -19.51 10.08
CA ASN A 128 -10.81 -18.77 10.53
C ASN A 128 -10.54 -17.27 10.63
N PHE A 129 -11.56 -16.46 10.39
CA PHE A 129 -11.59 -15.04 10.70
C PHE A 129 -12.98 -14.62 11.18
N THR A 130 -13.06 -13.54 11.94
CA THR A 130 -14.30 -13.03 12.53
C THR A 130 -14.60 -11.66 11.95
N THR A 131 -15.79 -11.52 11.36
CA THR A 131 -16.27 -10.24 10.87
C THR A 131 -16.58 -9.27 12.01
N GLY A 132 -16.39 -7.98 11.75
CA GLY A 132 -16.78 -6.92 12.67
C GLY A 132 -18.29 -6.73 12.74
N ILE A 133 -18.72 -5.78 13.59
CA ILE A 133 -20.12 -5.38 13.73
C ILE A 133 -20.54 -4.29 12.73
N ASN A 134 -19.60 -3.75 11.96
CA ASN A 134 -19.84 -2.67 11.01
C ASN A 134 -19.78 -3.17 9.56
N ALA A 135 -20.79 -2.84 8.76
CA ALA A 135 -20.92 -3.21 7.35
C ALA A 135 -19.93 -2.55 6.39
N GLN A 136 -19.20 -1.54 6.84
CA GLN A 136 -18.26 -0.81 6.01
C GLN A 136 -16.83 -1.26 6.34
N GLY A 137 -16.00 -1.37 5.30
CA GLY A 137 -14.55 -1.47 5.47
C GLY A 137 -13.99 -0.33 6.32
N LEU A 138 -12.68 -0.30 6.49
CA LEU A 138 -12.02 0.73 7.29
C LEU A 138 -12.59 2.13 6.96
N ALA A 139 -13.24 2.78 7.92
CA ALA A 139 -13.85 4.07 7.67
C ALA A 139 -12.76 5.12 7.37
N ALA A 140 -13.01 5.99 6.39
CA ALA A 140 -12.13 7.12 6.11
C ALA A 140 -11.95 7.99 7.36
N VAL A 141 -10.82 8.70 7.45
CA VAL A 141 -10.58 9.66 8.53
C VAL A 141 -11.32 10.95 8.19
N ASP A 142 -12.21 11.40 9.07
CA ASP A 142 -12.89 12.69 8.90
C ASP A 142 -11.92 13.84 9.19
N LEU A 143 -11.67 14.67 8.17
CA LEU A 143 -10.77 15.82 8.28
C LEU A 143 -11.49 17.07 8.78
N GLY A 144 -12.83 17.08 8.85
CA GLY A 144 -13.62 18.28 9.12
C GLY A 144 -13.17 19.48 8.27
N ALA A 145 -13.04 20.65 8.90
CA ALA A 145 -12.58 21.86 8.23
C ALA A 145 -11.11 21.79 7.75
N ALA A 146 -10.28 20.89 8.28
CA ALA A 146 -8.92 20.69 7.77
C ALA A 146 -8.92 20.15 6.32
N GLY A 147 -9.98 19.42 5.93
CA GLY A 147 -10.12 18.87 4.58
C GLY A 147 -10.22 19.92 3.46
N ASN A 148 -10.49 21.17 3.82
CA ASN A 148 -10.53 22.29 2.88
C ASN A 148 -9.14 22.70 2.38
N TYR A 149 -8.10 22.46 3.18
CA TYR A 149 -6.74 22.90 2.92
C TYR A 149 -5.90 21.79 2.26
N VAL A 150 -5.06 22.18 1.30
CA VAL A 150 -4.02 21.30 0.74
C VAL A 150 -2.78 21.28 1.64
N ILE A 151 -2.51 22.40 2.32
CA ILE A 151 -1.47 22.51 3.35
C ILE A 151 -2.08 23.22 4.55
N LEU A 152 -1.99 22.61 5.73
CA LEU A 152 -2.37 23.22 7.00
C LEU A 152 -1.24 22.99 8.01
N ALA A 153 -0.71 24.06 8.57
CA ALA A 153 0.42 24.02 9.51
C ALA A 153 0.14 24.86 10.75
N LYS A 154 0.92 24.66 11.82
CA LYS A 154 0.80 25.46 13.05
C LYS A 154 1.89 26.49 13.24
N THR A 155 3.13 26.20 12.85
CA THR A 155 4.30 27.01 13.20
C THR A 155 4.93 27.73 12.02
N ALA A 156 4.96 27.10 10.83
CA ALA A 156 5.48 27.74 9.63
C ALA A 156 5.03 27.04 8.34
N ILE A 157 4.99 27.80 7.24
CA ILE A 157 4.98 27.28 5.88
C ILE A 157 6.13 27.95 5.14
N ASN A 158 7.21 27.23 4.90
CA ASN A 158 8.39 27.76 4.22
C ASN A 158 8.52 27.15 2.83
N ASN A 159 8.82 27.98 1.84
CA ASN A 159 8.97 27.55 0.47
C ASN A 159 10.27 28.10 -0.11
N ASN A 160 11.13 27.24 -0.64
CA ASN A 160 12.16 27.65 -1.56
C ASN A 160 11.55 27.66 -2.99
N PRO A 161 11.27 28.83 -3.58
CA PRO A 161 10.51 28.92 -4.82
C PRO A 161 11.26 28.33 -6.02
N THR A 162 10.58 27.93 -7.10
CA THR A 162 9.15 28.14 -7.39
C THR A 162 8.37 26.84 -7.26
N SER A 163 7.39 26.80 -6.37
CA SER A 163 6.42 25.71 -6.22
C SER A 163 5.14 25.98 -7.04
N ALA A 164 4.39 24.92 -7.33
CA ALA A 164 3.06 24.98 -7.93
C ALA A 164 2.06 24.24 -7.03
N ILE A 165 1.23 25.00 -6.32
CA ILE A 165 0.32 24.47 -5.30
C ILE A 165 -1.12 24.69 -5.75
N THR A 166 -1.95 23.65 -5.72
CA THR A 166 -3.37 23.70 -6.06
C THR A 166 -4.20 23.35 -4.84
N GLY A 167 -4.92 24.35 -4.32
CA GLY A 167 -5.70 24.28 -3.09
C GLY A 167 -5.29 25.34 -2.06
N ASP A 168 -6.09 25.46 -1.00
CA ASP A 168 -5.91 26.49 0.01
C ASP A 168 -4.82 26.13 1.03
N LEU A 169 -4.09 27.15 1.51
CA LEU A 169 -3.07 27.04 2.56
C LEU A 169 -3.60 27.67 3.86
N GLY A 170 -3.32 27.05 5.00
CA GLY A 170 -3.69 27.58 6.31
C GLY A 170 -2.51 27.53 7.29
N LEU A 171 -2.31 28.60 8.06
CA LEU A 171 -1.33 28.66 9.14
C LEU A 171 -1.98 29.20 10.42
N SER A 172 -2.01 28.42 11.49
CA SER A 172 -2.51 28.88 12.79
C SER A 172 -2.00 28.00 13.94
N PRO A 173 -1.55 28.58 15.07
CA PRO A 173 -1.74 29.97 15.48
C PRO A 173 -0.67 30.96 14.98
N ALA A 174 0.34 30.51 14.23
CA ALA A 174 1.35 31.41 13.72
C ALA A 174 0.79 32.44 12.71
N ALA A 175 1.38 33.63 12.73
CA ALA A 175 1.00 34.76 11.88
C ALA A 175 1.51 34.61 10.44
N THR A 176 0.99 35.44 9.52
CA THR A 176 1.36 35.49 8.09
C THR A 176 2.87 35.62 7.89
N SER A 177 3.60 36.27 8.81
CA SER A 177 5.06 36.43 8.77
C SER A 177 5.86 35.11 8.79
N TYR A 178 5.24 34.02 9.22
CA TYR A 178 5.83 32.67 9.22
C TYR A 178 5.52 31.88 7.93
N ILE A 179 4.84 32.52 6.96
CA ILE A 179 4.70 32.04 5.60
C ILE A 179 5.75 32.73 4.73
N THR A 180 6.78 32.00 4.30
CA THR A 180 7.93 32.59 3.58
C THR A 180 8.14 31.97 2.20
N GLY A 181 8.75 32.75 1.30
CA GLY A 181 9.12 32.32 -0.06
C GLY A 181 7.98 32.07 -1.04
N LEU A 182 6.76 32.49 -0.69
CA LEU A 182 5.60 32.49 -1.58
C LEU A 182 5.33 33.85 -2.25
N SER A 183 6.07 34.91 -1.90
CA SER A 183 5.84 36.27 -2.44
C SER A 183 4.37 36.70 -2.34
N LEU A 184 3.86 36.72 -1.10
CA LEU A 184 2.45 36.95 -0.83
C LEU A 184 1.99 38.33 -1.26
N THR A 185 0.84 38.39 -1.92
CA THR A 185 0.04 39.61 -2.08
C THR A 185 -1.13 39.55 -1.11
N ASN A 186 -1.05 40.36 -0.06
CA ASN A 186 -2.03 40.35 1.04
C ASN A 186 -3.31 41.10 0.64
N ALA A 187 -4.46 40.55 1.03
CA ALA A 187 -5.76 41.19 0.97
C ALA A 187 -6.47 41.07 2.33
N THR A 188 -7.63 41.72 2.48
CA THR A 188 -8.43 41.62 3.70
C THR A 188 -8.99 40.21 3.85
N GLY A 189 -8.49 39.45 4.83
CA GLY A 189 -8.97 38.12 5.20
C GLY A 189 -8.28 36.94 4.51
N TYR A 190 -7.51 37.15 3.44
CA TYR A 190 -6.67 36.13 2.80
C TYR A 190 -5.52 36.77 2.01
N ALA A 191 -4.50 35.99 1.67
CA ALA A 191 -3.43 36.35 0.75
C ALA A 191 -3.46 35.48 -0.51
N THR A 192 -2.75 35.93 -1.54
CA THR A 192 -2.58 35.21 -2.82
C THR A 192 -1.11 35.11 -3.19
N SER A 193 -0.78 34.20 -4.11
CA SER A 193 0.55 34.02 -4.67
C SER A 193 0.45 33.45 -6.08
N ALA A 194 1.34 33.84 -6.99
CA ALA A 194 1.44 33.23 -8.31
C ALA A 194 1.79 31.72 -8.25
N GLN A 195 2.33 31.25 -7.13
CA GLN A 195 2.66 29.84 -6.88
C GLN A 195 1.46 29.02 -6.40
N VAL A 196 0.33 29.67 -6.07
CA VAL A 196 -0.83 29.04 -5.42
C VAL A 196 -2.09 29.29 -6.23
N THR A 197 -2.65 28.24 -6.81
CA THR A 197 -4.03 28.21 -7.32
C THR A 197 -4.96 27.91 -6.14
N GLY A 198 -5.29 28.95 -5.37
CA GLY A 198 -6.03 28.88 -4.12
C GLY A 198 -5.85 30.14 -3.28
N LYS A 199 -6.34 30.10 -2.04
CA LYS A 199 -6.18 31.18 -1.05
C LYS A 199 -5.24 30.78 0.07
N ILE A 200 -4.53 31.76 0.61
CA ILE A 200 -3.57 31.57 1.70
C ILE A 200 -4.13 32.30 2.94
N TYR A 201 -4.30 31.57 4.04
CA TYR A 201 -4.90 32.08 5.25
C TYR A 201 -3.92 31.95 6.42
N ALA A 202 -3.86 32.96 7.30
CA ALA A 202 -3.07 32.94 8.52
C ALA A 202 -3.82 33.54 9.72
N ALA A 203 -3.35 33.25 10.93
CA ALA A 203 -4.06 33.56 12.18
C ALA A 203 -4.23 35.06 12.48
N ASP A 204 -3.35 35.92 11.97
CA ASP A 204 -3.37 37.38 12.14
C ASP A 204 -4.28 38.10 11.13
N MET A 205 -4.91 37.36 10.22
CA MET A 205 -5.86 37.91 9.25
C MET A 205 -7.22 38.19 9.91
N VAL A 206 -7.95 39.15 9.32
CA VAL A 206 -9.26 39.60 9.80
C VAL A 206 -10.26 38.44 9.91
N SER A 207 -11.09 38.47 10.97
CA SER A 207 -12.22 37.54 11.16
C SER A 207 -13.13 37.50 9.92
N PRO A 208 -13.66 36.33 9.50
CA PRO A 208 -13.70 35.05 10.22
C PRO A 208 -12.48 34.14 10.04
N THR A 209 -11.40 34.60 9.37
CA THR A 209 -10.26 33.75 9.01
C THR A 209 -9.57 33.12 10.22
N SER A 210 -9.27 33.90 11.25
CA SER A 210 -8.61 33.41 12.47
C SER A 210 -9.42 32.33 13.22
N THR A 211 -10.73 32.53 13.35
CA THR A 211 -11.65 31.56 13.96
C THR A 211 -11.78 30.29 13.12
N ASN A 212 -11.95 30.42 11.80
CA ASN A 212 -12.04 29.27 10.89
C ASN A 212 -10.76 28.43 10.90
N LEU A 213 -9.60 29.07 10.94
CA LEU A 213 -8.31 28.38 11.05
C LEU A 213 -8.15 27.65 12.39
N THR A 214 -8.62 28.24 13.49
CA THR A 214 -8.61 27.57 14.79
C THR A 214 -9.45 26.28 14.74
N THR A 215 -10.63 26.34 14.13
CA THR A 215 -11.48 25.15 13.90
C THR A 215 -10.78 24.12 13.02
N ALA A 216 -10.17 24.55 11.90
CA ALA A 216 -9.45 23.65 10.99
C ALA A 216 -8.28 22.95 11.69
N VAL A 217 -7.48 23.65 12.49
CA VAL A 217 -6.38 23.07 13.26
C VAL A 217 -6.88 22.07 14.31
N ASN A 218 -7.99 22.37 14.99
CA ASN A 218 -8.60 21.42 15.93
C ASN A 218 -9.13 20.17 15.23
N ASN A 219 -9.73 20.31 14.05
CA ASN A 219 -10.15 19.16 13.25
C ASN A 219 -8.95 18.35 12.72
N MET A 220 -7.84 18.99 12.36
CA MET A 220 -6.59 18.29 12.01
C MET A 220 -6.06 17.45 13.18
N ILE A 221 -6.05 18.01 14.40
CA ILE A 221 -5.64 17.28 15.61
C ILE A 221 -6.61 16.12 15.89
N THR A 222 -7.91 16.35 15.71
CA THR A 222 -8.94 15.30 15.87
C THR A 222 -8.74 14.18 14.86
N ALA A 223 -8.53 14.49 13.58
CA ALA A 223 -8.23 13.54 12.52
C ALA A 223 -6.95 12.73 12.80
N TYR A 224 -5.90 13.41 13.27
CA TYR A 224 -4.67 12.74 13.71
C TYR A 224 -4.94 11.71 14.82
N ASN A 225 -5.70 12.11 15.86
CA ASN A 225 -6.01 11.24 16.99
C ASN A 225 -6.94 10.08 16.60
N ASP A 226 -7.91 10.32 15.72
CA ASP A 226 -8.77 9.28 15.14
C ASP A 226 -7.93 8.23 14.39
N ALA A 227 -7.09 8.69 13.44
CA ALA A 227 -6.22 7.81 12.67
C ALA A 227 -5.24 7.01 13.58
N ALA A 228 -4.63 7.67 14.57
CA ALA A 228 -3.72 7.04 15.52
C ALA A 228 -4.42 6.06 16.47
N GLY A 229 -5.69 6.31 16.78
CA GLY A 229 -6.50 5.56 17.73
C GLY A 229 -7.21 4.33 17.14
N ARG A 230 -7.14 4.10 15.82
CA ARG A 230 -7.76 2.91 15.21
C ARG A 230 -7.15 1.62 15.82
N PRO A 231 -7.95 0.70 16.40
CA PRO A 231 -7.43 -0.30 17.35
C PRO A 231 -7.00 -1.65 16.75
N SER A 232 -7.53 -2.05 15.59
CA SER A 232 -7.37 -3.42 15.06
C SER A 232 -6.66 -3.40 13.70
N PRO A 233 -5.30 -3.32 13.66
CA PRO A 233 -4.59 -3.29 12.39
C PRO A 233 -4.71 -4.62 11.64
N ASP A 234 -4.99 -4.54 10.34
CA ASP A 234 -4.94 -5.67 9.41
C ASP A 234 -3.49 -6.13 9.19
N PHE A 235 -2.54 -5.18 9.24
CA PHE A 235 -1.12 -5.41 9.05
C PHE A 235 -0.31 -4.80 10.19
N SER A 236 0.44 -5.63 10.90
CA SER A 236 1.34 -5.19 11.97
C SER A 236 2.79 -5.37 11.55
N GLU A 237 3.58 -4.31 11.71
CA GLU A 237 5.03 -4.30 11.48
C GLU A 237 5.45 -4.81 10.09
N LEU A 238 4.63 -4.54 9.06
CA LEU A 238 4.88 -5.02 7.70
C LEU A 238 6.28 -4.59 7.22
N GLY A 239 7.10 -5.57 6.83
CA GLY A 239 8.46 -5.32 6.35
C GLY A 239 9.38 -4.68 7.39
N THR A 240 9.05 -4.81 8.68
CA THR A 240 9.79 -4.20 9.80
C THR A 240 10.08 -2.70 9.59
N GLY A 241 9.11 -2.00 9.00
CA GLY A 241 9.20 -0.57 8.66
C GLY A 241 9.72 -0.28 7.25
N ASN A 242 10.32 -1.23 6.53
CA ASN A 242 10.68 -1.03 5.12
C ASN A 242 9.52 -1.45 4.21
N ILE A 243 8.88 -0.48 3.55
CA ILE A 243 7.75 -0.70 2.64
C ILE A 243 8.12 -0.60 1.15
N GLY A 244 9.41 -0.44 0.83
CA GLY A 244 9.88 -0.40 -0.56
C GLY A 244 9.58 -1.70 -1.31
N GLY A 245 9.17 -1.58 -2.56
CA GLY A 245 8.86 -2.72 -3.45
C GLY A 245 7.54 -3.43 -3.16
N LYS A 246 6.78 -2.99 -2.14
CA LYS A 246 5.54 -3.66 -1.74
C LYS A 246 4.33 -3.16 -2.53
N THR A 247 3.32 -4.02 -2.61
CA THR A 247 1.95 -3.62 -2.94
C THR A 247 1.15 -3.61 -1.64
N LEU A 248 0.58 -2.47 -1.29
CA LEU A 248 -0.20 -2.23 -0.08
C LEU A 248 -1.69 -2.28 -0.44
N THR A 249 -2.39 -3.32 0.01
CA THR A 249 -3.85 -3.46 -0.16
C THR A 249 -4.60 -2.67 0.89
N GLU A 250 -5.92 -2.55 0.76
CA GLU A 250 -6.75 -1.78 1.68
C GLU A 250 -6.67 -2.29 3.12
N GLY A 251 -6.77 -1.36 4.07
CA GLY A 251 -6.78 -1.69 5.49
C GLY A 251 -5.96 -0.77 6.38
N LEU A 252 -5.91 -1.16 7.65
CA LEU A 252 -5.20 -0.47 8.71
C LEU A 252 -3.83 -1.11 8.90
N TYR A 253 -2.79 -0.29 8.78
CA TYR A 253 -1.40 -0.68 8.99
C TYR A 253 -0.85 -0.02 10.23
N LYS A 254 0.00 -0.75 10.96
CA LYS A 254 0.63 -0.25 12.19
C LYS A 254 2.11 -0.58 12.26
N TRP A 255 2.91 0.43 12.59
CA TRP A 255 4.31 0.30 12.99
C TRP A 255 4.58 1.08 14.27
N THR A 256 5.33 0.45 15.16
CA THR A 256 5.81 1.04 16.43
C THR A 256 7.12 1.83 16.26
N ASN A 257 7.71 1.80 15.06
CA ASN A 257 8.99 2.43 14.73
C ASN A 257 8.86 3.32 13.48
N THR A 258 10.00 3.82 13.01
CA THR A 258 10.13 4.54 11.74
C THR A 258 9.80 3.65 10.55
N VAL A 259 9.15 4.23 9.54
CA VAL A 259 8.86 3.60 8.24
C VAL A 259 9.69 4.26 7.14
N THR A 260 10.24 3.43 6.24
CA THR A 260 11.05 3.85 5.10
C THR A 260 10.52 3.27 3.80
N ALA A 261 10.55 4.08 2.74
CA ALA A 261 10.28 3.67 1.37
C ALA A 261 11.55 3.92 0.52
N PRO A 262 12.51 2.98 0.50
CA PRO A 262 13.75 3.14 -0.27
C PRO A 262 13.57 2.89 -1.77
N THR A 263 12.49 2.23 -2.18
CA THR A 263 12.16 1.92 -3.58
C THR A 263 10.67 2.15 -3.83
N ASN A 264 10.26 2.15 -5.11
CA ASN A 264 8.87 2.33 -5.52
C ASN A 264 7.94 1.32 -4.82
N LEU A 265 6.70 1.75 -4.57
CA LEU A 265 5.65 0.90 -4.03
C LEU A 265 4.31 1.20 -4.71
N ILE A 266 3.37 0.27 -4.55
CA ILE A 266 2.02 0.37 -5.10
C ILE A 266 1.03 0.39 -3.94
N ILE A 267 0.02 1.26 -4.01
CA ILE A 267 -1.18 1.19 -3.18
C ILE A 267 -2.32 0.74 -4.10
N SER A 268 -2.88 -0.44 -3.82
CA SER A 268 -3.79 -1.12 -4.74
C SER A 268 -5.11 -1.45 -4.06
N GLY A 269 -6.20 -1.00 -4.65
CA GLY A 269 -7.57 -1.30 -4.21
C GLY A 269 -8.56 -0.52 -5.06
N SER A 270 -9.84 -0.65 -4.75
CA SER A 270 -10.93 0.03 -5.44
C SER A 270 -10.97 1.53 -5.14
N ALA A 271 -11.83 2.25 -5.85
CA ALA A 271 -12.06 3.68 -5.65
C ALA A 271 -12.69 4.03 -4.29
N THR A 272 -13.28 3.07 -3.59
CA THR A 272 -13.96 3.28 -2.29
C THR A 272 -13.16 2.75 -1.11
N ASP A 273 -12.10 2.00 -1.36
CA ASP A 273 -11.26 1.44 -0.31
C ASP A 273 -10.46 2.52 0.42
N VAL A 274 -10.06 2.20 1.65
CA VAL A 274 -9.39 3.11 2.57
C VAL A 274 -8.10 2.49 3.10
N TRP A 275 -7.07 3.32 3.23
CA TRP A 275 -5.79 2.98 3.82
C TRP A 275 -5.50 3.93 4.97
N ILE A 276 -5.18 3.39 6.13
CA ILE A 276 -4.66 4.17 7.25
C ILE A 276 -3.33 3.56 7.67
N PHE A 277 -2.26 4.36 7.59
CA PHE A 277 -0.92 3.98 8.02
C PHE A 277 -0.61 4.68 9.34
N GLN A 278 -0.55 3.92 10.44
CA GLN A 278 -0.14 4.39 11.76
C GLN A 278 1.37 4.19 11.94
N ILE A 279 2.10 5.29 12.08
CA ILE A 279 3.56 5.28 12.18
C ILE A 279 3.96 6.01 13.46
N ALA A 280 4.52 5.28 14.43
CA ALA A 280 4.95 5.85 15.71
C ALA A 280 6.32 6.56 15.62
N GLY A 281 7.14 6.26 14.61
CA GLY A 281 8.38 6.97 14.31
C GLY A 281 8.24 7.98 13.17
N ASP A 282 9.34 8.16 12.44
CA ASP A 282 9.38 8.99 11.23
C ASP A 282 8.83 8.24 10.01
N LEU A 283 8.48 8.97 8.95
CA LEU A 283 8.24 8.44 7.62
C LEU A 283 9.26 9.05 6.65
N THR A 284 10.09 8.20 6.05
CA THR A 284 11.10 8.64 5.07
C THR A 284 10.87 7.98 3.72
N VAL A 285 10.65 8.79 2.68
CA VAL A 285 10.56 8.34 1.29
C VAL A 285 11.81 8.81 0.55
N SER A 286 12.58 7.86 0.01
CA SER A 286 13.84 8.17 -0.66
C SER A 286 13.63 8.99 -1.94
N SER A 287 14.68 9.68 -2.39
CA SER A 287 14.69 10.42 -3.65
C SER A 287 14.27 9.55 -4.84
N GLY A 288 13.46 10.13 -5.72
CA GLY A 288 12.98 9.48 -6.95
C GLY A 288 11.93 8.38 -6.76
N VAL A 289 11.60 8.02 -5.52
CA VAL A 289 10.60 6.97 -5.23
C VAL A 289 9.20 7.42 -5.66
N LYS A 290 8.48 6.51 -6.30
CA LYS A 290 7.10 6.70 -6.74
C LYS A 290 6.15 5.80 -5.96
N ILE A 291 5.14 6.41 -5.34
CA ILE A 291 3.96 5.71 -4.82
C ILE A 291 2.92 5.70 -5.95
N THR A 292 2.65 4.53 -6.51
CA THR A 292 1.70 4.35 -7.61
C THR A 292 0.35 3.87 -7.08
N LEU A 293 -0.75 4.40 -7.60
CA LEU A 293 -2.10 3.93 -7.28
C LEU A 293 -2.57 2.97 -8.38
N SER A 294 -3.15 1.83 -8.00
CA SER A 294 -3.73 0.85 -8.92
C SER A 294 -5.11 0.37 -8.44
N GLY A 295 -5.87 -0.27 -9.34
CA GLY A 295 -7.19 -0.83 -9.03
C GLY A 295 -8.33 0.19 -8.88
N GLY A 296 -8.02 1.49 -9.02
CA GLY A 296 -8.96 2.59 -8.78
C GLY A 296 -8.71 3.37 -7.50
N ALA A 297 -7.73 2.97 -6.68
CA ALA A 297 -7.37 3.64 -5.43
C ALA A 297 -7.21 5.16 -5.62
N GLN A 298 -7.77 5.93 -4.70
CA GLN A 298 -7.77 7.40 -4.73
C GLN A 298 -6.99 7.98 -3.55
N ALA A 299 -6.14 8.99 -3.82
CA ALA A 299 -5.35 9.65 -2.79
C ALA A 299 -6.18 10.24 -1.64
N LYS A 300 -7.44 10.63 -1.89
CA LYS A 300 -8.34 11.15 -0.87
C LYS A 300 -8.75 10.12 0.21
N ASN A 301 -8.56 8.82 -0.05
CA ASN A 301 -8.87 7.74 0.89
C ASN A 301 -7.62 7.14 1.55
N ILE A 302 -6.45 7.73 1.35
CA ILE A 302 -5.17 7.25 1.88
C ILE A 302 -4.69 8.20 2.96
N PHE A 303 -4.52 7.72 4.19
CA PHE A 303 -4.17 8.53 5.35
C PHE A 303 -2.87 8.03 5.98
N TRP A 304 -1.90 8.93 6.13
CA TRP A 304 -0.62 8.67 6.76
C TRP A 304 -0.56 9.41 8.09
N GLN A 305 -0.81 8.71 9.19
CA GLN A 305 -0.63 9.25 10.53
C GLN A 305 0.81 9.01 10.97
N VAL A 306 1.56 10.08 11.22
CA VAL A 306 3.00 10.01 11.56
C VAL A 306 3.28 10.80 12.83
N ALA A 307 3.76 10.11 13.86
CA ALA A 307 4.08 10.72 15.15
C ALA A 307 5.44 11.45 15.14
N GLY A 308 6.39 10.99 14.33
CA GLY A 308 7.63 11.68 14.01
C GLY A 308 7.48 12.65 12.83
N THR A 309 8.59 12.90 12.17
CA THR A 309 8.71 13.76 10.99
C THR A 309 8.37 13.00 9.71
N VAL A 310 7.91 13.72 8.69
CA VAL A 310 7.72 13.19 7.34
C VAL A 310 8.74 13.82 6.41
N SER A 311 9.59 13.00 5.80
CA SER A 311 10.62 13.44 4.85
C SER A 311 10.38 12.80 3.48
N ILE A 312 10.04 13.62 2.49
CA ILE A 312 9.81 13.19 1.11
C ILE A 312 11.01 13.65 0.26
N GLY A 313 11.80 12.70 -0.20
CA GLY A 313 13.06 12.93 -0.91
C GLY A 313 12.89 13.63 -2.27
N THR A 314 14.00 14.13 -2.81
CA THR A 314 14.00 14.90 -4.05
C THR A 314 13.34 14.13 -5.19
N THR A 315 12.51 14.80 -5.98
CA THR A 315 11.75 14.22 -7.11
C THR A 315 10.81 13.05 -6.79
N ALA A 316 10.64 12.68 -5.51
CA ALA A 316 9.73 11.61 -5.11
C ALA A 316 8.27 12.00 -5.41
N GLN A 317 7.42 11.00 -5.66
CA GLN A 317 6.01 11.17 -5.98
C GLN A 317 5.15 10.52 -4.91
N PHE A 318 4.59 11.34 -4.02
CA PHE A 318 3.82 10.89 -2.86
C PHE A 318 2.31 10.99 -3.10
N LYS A 319 1.54 10.06 -2.51
CA LYS A 319 0.08 9.98 -2.63
C LYS A 319 -0.57 9.86 -1.24
N GLY A 320 -1.56 10.71 -0.95
CA GLY A 320 -2.38 10.60 0.26
C GLY A 320 -2.38 11.84 1.15
N VAL A 321 -3.21 11.79 2.18
CA VAL A 321 -3.34 12.80 3.23
C VAL A 321 -2.33 12.49 4.33
N ILE A 322 -1.40 13.42 4.58
CA ILE A 322 -0.42 13.31 5.67
C ILE A 322 -0.99 14.02 6.90
N LEU A 323 -1.10 13.30 8.01
CA LEU A 323 -1.45 13.78 9.34
C LEU A 323 -0.20 13.65 10.23
N SER A 324 0.64 14.68 10.26
CA SER A 324 1.89 14.67 11.04
C SER A 324 1.73 15.38 12.38
N LYS A 325 2.23 14.75 13.45
CA LYS A 325 2.37 15.38 14.77
C LYS A 325 3.51 16.40 14.81
N THR A 326 4.44 16.31 13.88
CA THR A 326 5.57 17.24 13.77
C THR A 326 5.56 17.90 12.39
N GLY A 327 6.73 17.94 11.73
CA GLY A 327 6.92 18.64 10.46
C GLY A 327 6.82 17.71 9.25
N VAL A 328 6.48 18.31 8.11
CA VAL A 328 6.47 17.66 6.80
C VAL A 328 7.43 18.42 5.87
N THR A 329 8.43 17.73 5.36
CA THR A 329 9.43 18.30 4.44
C THR A 329 9.33 17.61 3.08
N LEU A 330 9.08 18.39 2.03
CA LEU A 330 9.20 17.97 0.65
C LEU A 330 10.50 18.55 0.10
N ALA A 331 11.48 17.69 -0.16
CA ALA A 331 12.73 18.10 -0.77
C ALA A 331 12.54 18.47 -2.25
N SER A 332 13.59 19.05 -2.85
CA SER A 332 13.57 19.62 -4.20
C SER A 332 12.76 18.81 -5.21
N LYS A 333 11.74 19.45 -5.80
CA LYS A 333 10.91 18.90 -6.89
C LYS A 333 10.14 17.62 -6.56
N ALA A 334 10.04 17.24 -5.29
CA ALA A 334 9.07 16.24 -4.86
C ALA A 334 7.63 16.69 -5.20
N THR A 335 6.74 15.72 -5.40
CA THR A 335 5.34 15.98 -5.71
C THR A 335 4.44 15.28 -4.69
N LEU A 336 3.33 15.93 -4.35
CA LEU A 336 2.31 15.40 -3.45
C LEU A 336 0.94 15.53 -4.12
N SER A 337 0.30 14.41 -4.43
CA SER A 337 -1.14 14.38 -4.73
C SER A 337 -1.86 13.98 -3.45
N GLY A 338 -2.38 14.96 -2.71
CA GLY A 338 -2.70 14.75 -1.31
C GLY A 338 -2.82 16.03 -0.51
N ARG A 339 -2.62 15.91 0.80
CA ARG A 339 -2.60 17.05 1.74
C ARG A 339 -1.42 16.91 2.69
N ALA A 340 -0.83 18.03 3.08
CA ALA A 340 0.15 18.10 4.16
C ALA A 340 -0.45 18.81 5.37
N LEU A 341 -0.92 18.05 6.36
CA LEU A 341 -1.54 18.54 7.59
C LEU A 341 -0.55 18.30 8.75
N ALA A 342 0.16 19.36 9.16
CA ALA A 342 1.30 19.28 10.08
C ALA A 342 1.03 20.06 11.37
N GLN A 343 1.23 19.43 12.52
CA GLN A 343 1.11 20.12 13.80
C GLN A 343 2.32 21.01 14.14
N THR A 344 3.39 21.02 13.33
CA THR A 344 4.41 22.07 13.34
C THR A 344 4.52 22.78 11.99
N ALA A 345 5.54 22.48 11.20
CA ALA A 345 5.89 23.20 9.99
C ALA A 345 5.73 22.35 8.73
N VAL A 346 5.45 23.01 7.60
CA VAL A 346 5.57 22.43 6.26
C VAL A 346 6.67 23.16 5.50
N ILE A 347 7.64 22.41 4.98
CA ILE A 347 8.79 22.92 4.25
C ILE A 347 8.76 22.39 2.82
N LEU A 348 8.85 23.30 1.86
CA LEU A 348 8.80 23.04 0.42
C LEU A 348 10.05 23.56 -0.27
N ASP A 349 10.45 22.88 -1.34
CA ASP A 349 11.52 23.25 -2.26
C ASP A 349 11.12 22.93 -3.71
N ALA A 350 10.64 23.93 -4.43
CA ALA A 350 10.17 23.85 -5.81
C ALA A 350 9.23 22.66 -6.10
N ASN A 351 8.23 22.45 -5.24
CA ASN A 351 7.36 21.28 -5.26
C ASN A 351 6.07 21.49 -6.06
N ILE A 352 5.46 20.38 -6.48
CA ILE A 352 4.08 20.36 -6.96
C ILE A 352 3.20 19.73 -5.88
N VAL A 353 2.20 20.46 -5.39
CA VAL A 353 1.26 19.96 -4.39
C VAL A 353 -0.16 20.15 -4.89
N THR A 354 -0.92 19.07 -5.02
CA THR A 354 -2.26 19.10 -5.60
C THR A 354 -3.25 18.43 -4.65
N LYS A 355 -4.30 19.16 -4.27
CA LYS A 355 -5.44 18.62 -3.51
C LYS A 355 -6.04 17.41 -4.26
N PRO A 356 -6.33 16.29 -3.56
CA PRO A 356 -6.83 15.06 -4.17
C PRO A 356 -8.34 15.07 -4.41
#